data_AF-A0A9P1M6X6-F1
#
_entry.id   AF-A0A9P1M6X6-F1
#
_cell.length_a   1.000
_cell.length_b   1.000
_cell.length_c   1.000
_cell.angle_alpha   90.00
_cell.angle_beta   90.00
_cell.angle_gamma   90.00
#
_symmetry.space_group_name_H-M   'P 1'
#
loop_
_entity.id
_entity.type
_entity.pdbx_description
1 polymer ?
#
loop_
_entity_poly.entity_id
_entity_poly.type
_entity_poly.pdbx_seq_one_letter_code
_entity_poly.pdbx_strand_id
1 'polypeptide(L)'
;MEDHLDTWLDSKPWRYSNNFQWLPCDVAFSDRRGEGDESGVEITSYINNLHPTRNRDLYALLSEIIGALVPCWEEVLTPAVPGYYEAYWLRIGDGRVPPRIRTFGIPTALLPTPPDGVYWDDRDSFYSDLLDLSECWSRTDPAVRDSTFKDILARMEAAPKRQFEGIEGIYQRIHEEMRPHFQYMVHPEPGTLFSYEDWKAGKGTGRAIVPQVGLPARIRRYVPHDDDLNELTQKYQDNLSLYPSLEHARKEVDLRRSFGDKGLQVYVEIERIELGPDSVSRLEAADWTLEGKFNEHIAATSIVCFSADNVTTPSYAFRVVADFSQQYFPAWYETNHAALAAAFEVGTPDDSIWMVPHLQDVGSVTAPVGRPLSFPSTLQHRRGPIELLDPTKPGHVHLLKIHLADPWYRVVSTSRVAPQQFDWWLEDCFPDAFLKSCGLPAELREGIRAEVGGAPFLSREEAAEFRDRMERERARLMMEVNRAIYYRNFDEP
;
A
#
# COMPACT_ATOMS: atom_id res chain seq x y z
N MET A 1 26.09 -3.86 -14.03
CA MET A 1 24.88 -4.13 -13.22
C MET A 1 24.87 -3.26 -11.97
N GLU A 2 26.04 -3.02 -11.35
CA GLU A 2 26.24 -2.00 -10.31
C GLU A 2 25.89 -0.57 -10.77
N ASP A 3 26.29 -0.17 -11.98
CA ASP A 3 26.01 1.20 -12.49
C ASP A 3 24.51 1.58 -12.53
N HIS A 4 23.59 0.62 -12.74
CA HIS A 4 22.15 0.91 -12.83
C HIS A 4 21.48 1.09 -11.46
N LEU A 5 22.06 0.56 -10.39
CA LEU A 5 21.51 0.68 -9.03
C LEU A 5 21.87 2.03 -8.41
N ASP A 6 23.10 2.50 -8.62
CA ASP A 6 23.52 3.84 -8.21
C ASP A 6 22.75 4.93 -8.96
N THR A 7 22.50 4.76 -10.28
CA THR A 7 21.60 5.70 -11.00
C THR A 7 20.16 5.64 -10.48
N TRP A 8 19.69 4.50 -9.97
CA TRP A 8 18.30 4.33 -9.51
C TRP A 8 18.06 4.94 -8.14
N LEU A 9 19.01 4.82 -7.21
CA LEU A 9 18.95 5.48 -5.90
C LEU A 9 19.07 7.01 -6.03
N ASP A 10 19.94 7.49 -6.92
CA ASP A 10 20.02 8.92 -7.26
C ASP A 10 18.78 9.43 -8.02
N SER A 11 17.99 8.54 -8.64
CA SER A 11 16.83 8.91 -9.48
C SER A 11 15.52 9.19 -8.76
N LYS A 12 15.44 9.18 -7.42
CA LYS A 12 14.16 9.41 -6.68
C LYS A 12 14.16 10.65 -5.76
N PRO A 13 14.54 11.84 -6.27
CA PRO A 13 14.57 13.07 -5.47
C PRO A 13 13.18 13.46 -4.91
N TRP A 14 12.09 12.89 -5.44
CA TRP A 14 10.73 13.16 -4.95
C TRP A 14 10.32 12.39 -3.69
N ARG A 15 11.10 11.40 -3.25
CA ARG A 15 10.80 10.64 -2.01
C ARG A 15 11.26 11.35 -0.74
N TYR A 16 12.30 12.18 -0.85
CA TYR A 16 12.85 12.98 0.22
C TYR A 16 12.54 14.46 -0.02
N SER A 17 12.40 15.25 1.04
CA SER A 17 12.53 16.70 0.92
C SER A 17 13.89 17.11 1.45
N ASN A 18 14.62 17.90 0.65
CA ASN A 18 15.88 18.51 1.06
C ASN A 18 15.66 19.88 1.74
N ASN A 19 14.42 20.36 1.76
CA ASN A 19 14.07 21.69 2.27
C ASN A 19 13.30 21.62 3.58
N PHE A 20 12.46 20.59 3.77
CA PHE A 20 11.51 20.52 4.87
C PHE A 20 11.46 19.12 5.50
N GLN A 21 11.27 19.09 6.81
CA GLN A 21 11.07 17.87 7.58
C GLN A 21 10.18 18.19 8.76
N TRP A 22 9.12 17.42 8.97
CA TRP A 22 8.40 17.46 10.24
C TRP A 22 9.27 16.89 11.37
N LEU A 23 9.18 17.50 12.55
CA LEU A 23 9.82 16.99 13.75
C LEU A 23 8.80 16.20 14.58
N PRO A 24 9.05 14.93 14.92
CA PRO A 24 8.16 14.18 15.78
C PRO A 24 8.32 14.64 17.22
N CYS A 25 7.29 14.39 18.03
CA CYS A 25 7.42 14.38 19.48
C CYS A 25 7.71 12.96 20.00
N ASP A 26 8.41 12.89 21.12
CA ASP A 26 8.80 11.64 21.77
C ASP A 26 7.72 11.19 22.75
N VAL A 27 7.37 9.90 22.71
CA VAL A 27 6.36 9.27 23.57
C VAL A 27 7.02 8.14 24.34
N ALA A 28 7.00 8.17 25.67
CA ALA A 28 7.49 7.10 26.51
C ALA A 28 6.35 6.14 26.87
N PHE A 29 6.66 4.85 27.08
CA PHE A 29 5.72 3.95 27.74
C PHE A 29 5.77 4.18 29.24
N SER A 30 4.61 4.38 29.89
CA SER A 30 4.57 4.59 31.34
C SER A 30 4.66 3.24 32.08
N ASP A 31 5.55 3.12 33.07
CA ASP A 31 5.63 1.95 33.97
C ASP A 31 4.48 1.89 34.98
N ARG A 32 3.67 2.96 35.05
CA ARG A 32 2.58 3.11 36.01
C ARG A 32 1.34 2.33 35.59
N ARG A 33 1.39 1.00 35.60
CA ARG A 33 0.15 0.23 35.84
C ARG A 33 -0.22 0.33 37.33
N GLY A 34 -0.58 1.52 37.77
CA GLY A 34 -1.38 1.73 38.97
C GLY A 34 -2.83 1.96 38.54
N GLU A 35 -3.80 1.53 39.36
CA GLU A 35 -5.23 1.80 39.12
C GLU A 35 -5.45 3.29 38.79
N GLY A 36 -5.67 3.61 37.51
CA GLY A 36 -5.94 4.97 37.03
C GLY A 36 -5.12 5.48 35.84
N ASP A 37 -4.02 4.84 35.42
CA ASP A 37 -3.33 5.19 34.16
C ASP A 37 -3.84 4.29 33.02
N GLU A 38 -4.94 4.70 32.39
CA GLU A 38 -5.55 3.98 31.28
C GLU A 38 -4.78 4.17 29.95
N SER A 39 -3.88 5.17 29.88
CA SER A 39 -3.16 5.52 28.66
C SER A 39 -1.98 4.59 28.37
N GLY A 40 -1.21 4.20 29.40
CA GLY A 40 -0.01 3.37 29.27
C GLY A 40 1.17 4.05 28.53
N VAL A 41 1.05 5.33 28.16
CA VAL A 41 2.05 6.13 27.43
C VAL A 41 2.01 7.60 27.87
N GLU A 42 3.12 8.31 27.72
CA GLU A 42 3.24 9.74 28.05
C GLU A 42 4.03 10.48 26.97
N ILE A 43 3.54 11.64 26.52
CA ILE A 43 4.27 12.53 25.62
C ILE A 43 5.35 13.27 26.43
N THR A 44 6.61 13.08 26.07
CA THR A 44 7.78 13.56 26.83
C THR A 44 8.48 14.77 26.23
N SER A 45 8.17 15.12 24.98
CA SER A 45 8.65 16.33 24.31
C SER A 45 7.50 17.10 23.68
N TYR A 46 7.75 18.36 23.32
CA TYR A 46 6.66 19.21 22.85
C TYR A 46 6.16 18.79 21.45
N ILE A 47 4.87 18.99 21.18
CA ILE A 47 4.26 18.87 19.86
C ILE A 47 4.42 20.22 19.14
N ASN A 48 4.84 20.19 17.87
CA ASN A 48 4.99 21.41 17.07
C ASN A 48 3.71 22.27 17.10
N ASN A 49 3.88 23.57 17.33
CA ASN A 49 2.79 24.56 17.45
C ASN A 49 1.81 24.33 18.63
N LEU A 50 2.13 23.44 19.58
CA LEU A 50 1.28 23.20 20.74
C LEU A 50 2.08 23.31 22.04
N HIS A 51 1.92 24.43 22.75
CA HIS A 51 2.64 24.69 23.98
C HIS A 51 2.27 23.71 25.11
N PRO A 52 3.23 22.98 25.74
CA PRO A 52 2.96 21.91 26.71
C PRO A 52 2.36 22.41 28.02
N THR A 53 2.87 23.52 28.58
CA THR A 53 2.33 24.07 29.84
C THR A 53 0.94 24.69 29.71
N ARG A 54 0.64 25.35 28.58
CA ARG A 54 -0.65 26.00 28.36
C ARG A 54 -1.75 25.02 27.96
N ASN A 55 -1.39 23.89 27.36
CA ASN A 55 -2.32 22.90 26.82
C ASN A 55 -2.18 21.53 27.52
N ARG A 56 -1.89 21.52 28.83
CA ARG A 56 -1.65 20.28 29.60
C ARG A 56 -2.76 19.25 29.45
N ASP A 57 -4.01 19.68 29.54
CA ASP A 57 -5.17 18.79 29.42
C ASP A 57 -5.23 18.13 28.03
N LEU A 58 -4.86 18.88 26.98
CA LEU A 58 -4.79 18.32 25.63
C LEU A 58 -3.63 17.33 25.48
N TYR A 59 -2.48 17.56 26.12
CA TYR A 59 -1.38 16.58 26.12
C TYR A 59 -1.76 15.29 26.84
N ALA A 60 -2.49 15.39 27.95
CA ALA A 60 -3.02 14.23 28.67
C ALA A 60 -3.99 13.44 27.77
N LEU A 61 -4.96 14.12 27.15
CA LEU A 61 -5.90 13.51 26.22
C LEU A 61 -5.21 12.88 25.00
N LEU A 62 -4.21 13.56 24.41
CA LEU A 62 -3.45 13.00 23.30
C LEU A 62 -2.66 11.76 23.72
N SER A 63 -2.15 11.70 24.95
CA SER A 63 -1.47 10.51 25.49
C SER A 63 -2.45 9.34 25.63
N GLU A 64 -3.67 9.58 26.13
CA GLU A 64 -4.74 8.56 26.17
C GLU A 64 -5.11 8.05 24.78
N ILE A 65 -5.27 8.97 23.81
CA ILE A 65 -5.58 8.60 22.42
C ILE A 65 -4.43 7.78 21.82
N ILE A 66 -3.17 8.20 22.00
CA ILE A 66 -2.00 7.45 21.50
C ILE A 66 -1.97 6.06 22.13
N GLY A 67 -2.20 5.95 23.43
CA GLY A 67 -2.30 4.68 24.15
C GLY A 67 -3.34 3.74 23.54
N ALA A 68 -4.52 4.26 23.24
CA ALA A 68 -5.60 3.52 22.57
C ALA A 68 -5.26 3.14 21.11
N LEU A 69 -4.38 3.89 20.45
CA LEU A 69 -3.94 3.62 19.06
C LEU A 69 -2.78 2.63 18.97
N VAL A 70 -1.99 2.42 20.03
CA VAL A 70 -0.87 1.46 20.03
C VAL A 70 -1.31 0.06 19.55
N PRO A 71 -2.38 -0.55 20.09
CA PRO A 71 -2.86 -1.84 19.58
C PRO A 71 -3.32 -1.77 18.11
N CYS A 72 -3.85 -0.64 17.66
CA CYS A 72 -4.23 -0.47 16.26
C CYS A 72 -2.99 -0.44 15.34
N TRP A 73 -1.88 0.15 15.77
CA TRP A 73 -0.61 0.13 15.04
C TRP A 73 0.00 -1.28 14.99
N GLU A 74 -0.01 -1.99 16.11
CA GLU A 74 0.46 -3.39 16.19
C GLU A 74 -0.27 -4.33 15.23
N GLU A 75 -1.54 -4.04 14.92
CA GLU A 75 -2.35 -4.82 13.99
C GLU A 75 -2.05 -4.52 12.51
N VAL A 76 -1.54 -3.33 12.18
CA VAL A 76 -1.29 -2.89 10.79
C VAL A 76 0.18 -2.88 10.40
N LEU A 77 1.09 -2.83 11.36
CA LEU A 77 2.52 -2.90 11.10
C LEU A 77 2.94 -4.33 10.72
N THR A 78 3.82 -4.42 9.74
CA THR A 78 4.39 -5.69 9.27
C THR A 78 5.90 -5.59 9.22
N PRO A 79 6.66 -6.55 9.80
CA PRO A 79 8.11 -6.54 9.72
C PRO A 79 8.58 -6.58 8.27
N ALA A 80 9.50 -5.70 7.90
CA ALA A 80 10.18 -5.78 6.61
C ALA A 80 11.04 -7.06 6.55
N VAL A 81 11.03 -7.76 5.42
CA VAL A 81 11.85 -8.95 5.21
C VAL A 81 12.80 -8.69 4.03
N PRO A 82 14.11 -8.96 4.14
CA PRO A 82 15.04 -8.78 3.04
C PRO A 82 14.62 -9.60 1.80
N GLY A 83 14.61 -8.96 0.63
CA GLY A 83 14.39 -9.62 -0.64
C GLY A 83 15.53 -10.56 -1.02
N TYR A 84 15.24 -11.65 -1.75
CA TYR A 84 16.24 -12.60 -2.25
C TYR A 84 17.08 -12.03 -3.42
N TYR A 85 16.68 -10.89 -3.97
CA TYR A 85 17.41 -10.15 -5.01
C TYR A 85 17.43 -8.66 -4.63
N GLU A 86 18.62 -8.10 -4.44
CA GLU A 86 18.85 -6.68 -4.12
C GLU A 86 18.29 -5.70 -5.20
N ALA A 87 18.01 -6.21 -6.41
CA ALA A 87 17.59 -5.40 -7.57
C ALA A 87 16.07 -5.12 -7.65
N TYR A 88 15.22 -5.79 -6.86
CA TYR A 88 13.77 -5.57 -6.85
C TYR A 88 13.33 -5.18 -5.43
N TRP A 89 12.97 -3.90 -5.29
CA TRP A 89 12.75 -3.23 -4.01
C TRP A 89 11.64 -3.83 -3.16
N LEU A 90 11.85 -3.72 -1.83
CA LEU A 90 10.88 -3.89 -0.74
C LEU A 90 9.90 -5.05 -0.97
N ARG A 91 10.29 -6.24 -0.52
CA ARG A 91 9.30 -7.24 -0.13
C ARG A 91 8.27 -6.56 0.76
N ILE A 92 7.00 -6.65 0.38
CA ILE A 92 5.97 -6.65 1.40
C ILE A 92 6.31 -7.87 2.25
N GLY A 93 6.83 -7.64 3.46
CA GLY A 93 7.41 -8.70 4.28
C GLY A 93 6.39 -9.79 4.61
N ASP A 94 6.85 -10.89 5.24
CA ASP A 94 6.01 -11.99 5.72
C ASP A 94 5.04 -11.57 6.88
N GLY A 95 4.44 -10.39 6.80
CA GLY A 95 3.39 -9.92 7.70
C GLY A 95 2.00 -10.34 7.22
N ARG A 96 0.95 -9.65 7.68
CA ARG A 96 -0.46 -9.93 7.32
C ARG A 96 -0.82 -9.57 5.87
N VAL A 97 -0.04 -10.06 4.91
CA VAL A 97 -0.22 -9.73 3.51
C VAL A 97 -0.37 -11.02 2.71
N PRO A 98 -1.51 -11.72 2.82
CA PRO A 98 -1.95 -12.43 1.63
C PRO A 98 -2.31 -11.36 0.59
N PRO A 99 -1.81 -11.46 -0.65
CA PRO A 99 -2.39 -10.65 -1.72
C PRO A 99 -3.90 -10.91 -1.76
N ARG A 100 -4.72 -9.88 -2.07
CA ARG A 100 -6.19 -9.99 -2.23
C ARG A 100 -6.54 -11.22 -3.08
N ILE A 101 -5.70 -11.50 -4.06
CA ILE A 101 -5.76 -12.66 -4.94
C ILE A 101 -4.40 -13.37 -4.88
N ARG A 102 -4.35 -14.59 -4.33
CA ARG A 102 -3.20 -15.48 -4.48
C ARG A 102 -3.52 -16.55 -5.51
N THR A 103 -2.82 -16.52 -6.64
CA THR A 103 -3.00 -17.52 -7.71
C THR A 103 -1.67 -17.79 -8.41
N PHE A 104 -1.40 -19.04 -8.76
CA PHE A 104 -0.18 -19.41 -9.49
C PHE A 104 -0.36 -19.41 -11.02
N GLY A 105 -1.51 -18.91 -11.49
CA GLY A 105 -1.90 -18.83 -12.88
C GLY A 105 -3.39 -18.48 -13.02
N ILE A 106 -3.94 -18.61 -14.20
CA ILE A 106 -5.40 -18.58 -14.43
C ILE A 106 -5.84 -20.01 -14.72
N PRO A 107 -6.95 -20.51 -14.15
CA PRO A 107 -7.48 -21.80 -14.54
C PRO A 107 -7.71 -21.75 -16.06
N THR A 108 -6.91 -22.49 -16.80
CA THR A 108 -7.18 -22.69 -18.21
C THR A 108 -8.26 -23.73 -18.23
N ALA A 109 -9.51 -23.32 -18.27
CA ALA A 109 -10.59 -24.28 -18.40
C ALA A 109 -10.39 -24.97 -19.75
N LEU A 110 -9.92 -26.21 -19.71
CA LEU A 110 -10.14 -27.16 -20.80
C LEU A 110 -9.51 -26.75 -22.15
N LEU A 111 -8.28 -26.23 -22.15
CA LEU A 111 -7.40 -26.63 -23.26
C LEU A 111 -6.85 -28.00 -22.84
N PRO A 112 -7.25 -29.11 -23.48
CA PRO A 112 -6.52 -30.35 -23.35
C PRO A 112 -5.08 -30.02 -23.67
N THR A 113 -4.21 -30.10 -22.67
CA THR A 113 -2.78 -30.13 -22.93
C THR A 113 -2.60 -31.46 -23.68
N PRO A 114 -2.07 -31.47 -24.91
CA PRO A 114 -1.75 -32.72 -25.56
C PRO A 114 -0.87 -33.50 -24.57
N PRO A 115 -1.14 -34.80 -24.34
CA PRO A 115 -0.33 -35.60 -23.45
C PRO A 115 1.14 -35.38 -23.81
N ASP A 116 1.97 -35.03 -22.82
CA ASP A 116 3.39 -34.71 -23.05
C ASP A 116 4.01 -35.79 -23.96
N GLY A 117 4.45 -35.39 -25.16
CA GLY A 117 5.10 -36.28 -26.13
C GLY A 117 4.24 -36.84 -27.27
N VAL A 118 2.97 -36.45 -27.43
CA VAL A 118 2.21 -36.78 -28.65
C VAL A 118 2.62 -35.85 -29.78
N TYR A 119 3.60 -36.30 -30.58
CA TYR A 119 3.66 -35.87 -31.97
C TYR A 119 2.45 -36.50 -32.67
N TRP A 120 1.60 -35.69 -33.30
CA TRP A 120 0.50 -36.22 -34.10
C TRP A 120 1.08 -37.02 -35.27
N ASP A 121 1.23 -38.33 -35.07
CA ASP A 121 1.82 -39.21 -36.09
C ASP A 121 0.87 -39.40 -37.29
N ASP A 122 -0.42 -39.08 -37.11
CA ASP A 122 -1.40 -39.08 -38.19
C ASP A 122 -2.47 -37.98 -38.04
N ARG A 123 -3.24 -37.78 -39.11
CA ARG A 123 -4.27 -36.74 -39.18
C ARG A 123 -5.53 -37.06 -38.38
N ASP A 124 -5.84 -38.34 -38.16
CA ASP A 124 -7.12 -38.76 -37.58
C ASP A 124 -7.13 -38.52 -36.06
N SER A 125 -5.98 -38.73 -35.41
CA SER A 125 -5.74 -38.32 -34.01
C SER A 125 -5.89 -36.80 -33.82
N PHE A 126 -5.33 -35.98 -34.71
CA PHE A 126 -5.48 -34.51 -34.66
C PHE A 126 -6.94 -34.05 -34.77
N TYR A 127 -7.73 -34.65 -35.68
CA TYR A 127 -9.14 -34.30 -35.83
C TYR A 127 -10.01 -34.78 -34.65
N SER A 128 -9.67 -35.92 -34.04
CA SER A 128 -10.35 -36.40 -32.82
C SER A 128 -10.20 -35.40 -31.68
N ASP A 129 -8.97 -34.95 -31.41
CA ASP A 129 -8.71 -34.04 -30.30
C ASP A 129 -9.27 -32.63 -30.57
N LEU A 130 -9.38 -32.23 -31.85
CA LEU A 130 -10.07 -31.00 -32.25
C LEU A 130 -11.59 -31.06 -32.05
N LEU A 131 -12.19 -32.24 -32.24
CA LEU A 131 -13.60 -32.49 -31.92
C LEU A 131 -13.83 -32.50 -30.41
N ASP A 132 -12.92 -33.09 -29.63
CA ASP A 132 -12.97 -33.06 -28.17
C ASP A 132 -12.85 -31.62 -27.63
N LEU A 133 -12.00 -30.79 -28.25
CA LEU A 133 -11.90 -29.34 -28.00
C LEU A 133 -13.22 -28.60 -28.30
N SER A 134 -13.85 -28.91 -29.43
CA SER A 134 -15.14 -28.34 -29.83
C SER A 134 -16.25 -28.73 -28.84
N GLU A 135 -16.28 -29.98 -28.38
CA GLU A 135 -17.21 -30.44 -27.37
C GLU A 135 -16.97 -29.76 -26.02
N CYS A 136 -15.71 -29.59 -25.60
CA CYS A 136 -15.36 -28.86 -24.39
C CYS A 136 -15.81 -27.39 -24.45
N TRP A 137 -15.58 -26.70 -25.58
CA TRP A 137 -16.09 -25.33 -25.79
C TRP A 137 -17.62 -25.27 -25.77
N SER A 138 -18.31 -26.28 -26.31
CA SER A 138 -19.77 -26.34 -26.26
C SER A 138 -20.34 -26.47 -24.83
N ARG A 139 -19.49 -26.74 -23.84
CA ARG A 139 -19.83 -26.86 -22.41
C ARG A 139 -19.40 -25.65 -21.55
N THR A 140 -18.63 -24.69 -22.08
CA THR A 140 -18.21 -23.47 -21.34
C THR A 140 -19.36 -22.46 -21.18
N ASP A 141 -19.27 -21.49 -20.27
CA ASP A 141 -20.34 -20.50 -20.04
C ASP A 141 -20.69 -19.72 -21.33
N PRO A 142 -21.98 -19.64 -21.74
CA PRO A 142 -22.42 -18.88 -22.90
C PRO A 142 -21.97 -17.41 -22.93
N ALA A 143 -21.78 -16.78 -21.76
CA ALA A 143 -21.30 -15.40 -21.66
C ALA A 143 -19.84 -15.22 -22.11
N VAL A 144 -19.07 -16.31 -22.18
CA VAL A 144 -17.66 -16.37 -22.61
C VAL A 144 -17.52 -16.83 -24.07
N ARG A 145 -18.63 -17.28 -24.69
CA ARG A 145 -18.64 -17.80 -26.06
C ARG A 145 -18.76 -16.65 -27.08
N ASP A 146 -17.65 -16.29 -27.72
CA ASP A 146 -17.67 -15.40 -28.88
C ASP A 146 -17.89 -16.16 -30.20
N SER A 147 -18.43 -15.51 -31.24
CA SER A 147 -18.64 -16.09 -32.59
C SER A 147 -17.32 -16.50 -33.25
N THR A 148 -16.21 -15.90 -32.80
CA THR A 148 -14.84 -16.14 -33.25
C THR A 148 -14.47 -17.63 -33.29
N PHE A 149 -14.88 -18.46 -32.32
CA PHE A 149 -14.57 -19.90 -32.37
C PHE A 149 -15.32 -20.65 -33.48
N LYS A 150 -16.60 -20.33 -33.69
CA LYS A 150 -17.37 -20.91 -34.79
C LYS A 150 -16.80 -20.49 -36.14
N ASP A 151 -16.34 -19.25 -36.25
CA ASP A 151 -15.71 -18.72 -37.45
C ASP A 151 -14.32 -19.35 -37.71
N ILE A 152 -13.53 -19.60 -36.65
CA ILE A 152 -12.27 -20.34 -36.75
C ILE A 152 -12.51 -21.77 -37.22
N LEU A 153 -13.45 -22.50 -36.60
CA LEU A 153 -13.82 -23.86 -37.02
C LEU A 153 -14.29 -23.89 -38.48
N ALA A 154 -15.15 -22.94 -38.88
CA ALA A 154 -15.63 -22.83 -40.25
C ALA A 154 -14.50 -22.49 -41.24
N ARG A 155 -13.56 -21.60 -40.88
CA ARG A 155 -12.37 -21.30 -41.69
C ARG A 155 -11.43 -22.49 -41.80
N MET A 156 -11.29 -23.27 -40.74
CA MET A 156 -10.48 -24.49 -40.72
C MET A 156 -11.09 -25.60 -41.59
N GLU A 157 -12.40 -25.80 -41.50
CA GLU A 157 -13.14 -26.75 -42.35
C GLU A 157 -13.11 -26.35 -43.83
N ALA A 158 -13.11 -25.05 -44.13
CA ALA A 158 -13.10 -24.51 -45.49
C ALA A 158 -11.70 -24.41 -46.13
N ALA A 159 -10.62 -24.50 -45.34
CA ALA A 159 -9.28 -24.28 -45.82
C ALA A 159 -8.73 -25.47 -46.66
N PRO A 160 -8.07 -25.21 -47.80
CA PRO A 160 -7.60 -26.27 -48.69
C PRO A 160 -6.50 -27.12 -48.04
N LYS A 161 -6.61 -28.46 -48.19
CA LYS A 161 -5.75 -29.51 -47.60
C LYS A 161 -4.23 -29.33 -47.73
N ARG A 162 -3.73 -28.43 -48.60
CA ARG A 162 -2.31 -28.17 -48.86
C ARG A 162 -1.77 -26.89 -48.22
N GLN A 163 -2.61 -26.04 -47.63
CA GLN A 163 -2.18 -24.79 -46.98
C GLN A 163 -1.60 -25.00 -45.57
N PHE A 164 -1.72 -26.22 -45.04
CA PHE A 164 -1.28 -26.58 -43.70
C PHE A 164 -0.07 -27.53 -43.77
N GLU A 165 1.08 -27.00 -44.13
CA GLU A 165 2.35 -27.72 -43.98
C GLU A 165 2.65 -27.89 -42.48
N GLY A 166 2.51 -29.12 -41.98
CA GLY A 166 2.78 -29.51 -40.58
C GLY A 166 1.56 -29.37 -39.67
N ILE A 167 1.10 -30.49 -39.10
CA ILE A 167 0.03 -30.55 -38.09
C ILE A 167 0.36 -29.63 -36.89
N GLU A 168 1.64 -29.51 -36.56
CA GLU A 168 2.20 -28.64 -35.54
C GLU A 168 1.87 -27.15 -35.77
N GLY A 169 1.90 -26.66 -37.01
CA GLY A 169 1.56 -25.27 -37.34
C GLY A 169 0.06 -24.95 -37.29
N ILE A 170 -0.80 -25.96 -37.41
CA ILE A 170 -2.26 -25.80 -37.17
C ILE A 170 -2.51 -25.72 -35.67
N TYR A 171 -1.93 -26.64 -34.90
CA TYR A 171 -2.04 -26.68 -33.46
C TYR A 171 -1.55 -25.37 -32.82
N GLN A 172 -0.40 -24.85 -33.28
CA GLN A 172 0.14 -23.59 -32.77
C GLN A 172 -0.81 -22.41 -33.02
N ARG A 173 -1.43 -22.32 -34.21
CA ARG A 173 -2.41 -21.26 -34.52
C ARG A 173 -3.68 -21.37 -33.69
N ILE A 174 -4.23 -22.58 -33.50
CA ILE A 174 -5.36 -22.80 -32.59
C ILE A 174 -4.97 -22.35 -31.19
N HIS A 175 -3.80 -22.76 -30.70
CA HIS A 175 -3.33 -22.40 -29.37
C HIS A 175 -2.98 -20.91 -29.22
N GLU A 176 -2.69 -20.18 -30.30
CA GLU A 176 -2.49 -18.72 -30.27
C GLU A 176 -3.83 -17.96 -30.32
N GLU A 177 -4.75 -18.35 -31.21
CA GLU A 177 -6.05 -17.68 -31.36
C GLU A 177 -7.05 -18.03 -30.24
N MET A 178 -6.99 -19.26 -29.71
CA MET A 178 -7.98 -19.76 -28.74
C MET A 178 -7.58 -19.58 -27.28
N ARG A 179 -6.29 -19.59 -26.96
CA ARG A 179 -5.80 -19.49 -25.58
C ARG A 179 -6.38 -18.30 -24.80
N PRO A 180 -6.52 -17.09 -25.37
CA PRO A 180 -7.16 -15.97 -24.67
C PRO A 180 -8.62 -16.24 -24.27
N HIS A 181 -9.34 -17.08 -25.02
CA HIS A 181 -10.77 -17.37 -24.84
C HIS A 181 -11.05 -18.48 -23.82
N PHE A 182 -10.07 -19.34 -23.53
CA PHE A 182 -10.17 -20.41 -22.52
C PHE A 182 -9.60 -20.04 -21.15
N GLN A 183 -8.83 -18.96 -21.09
CA GLN A 183 -8.23 -18.44 -19.84
C GLN A 183 -9.19 -17.42 -19.21
N TYR A 184 -10.21 -17.90 -18.50
CA TYR A 184 -11.06 -17.04 -17.67
C TYR A 184 -10.67 -17.15 -16.20
N MET A 185 -10.61 -16.01 -15.54
CA MET A 185 -10.32 -15.97 -14.11
C MET A 185 -11.61 -16.18 -13.33
N VAL A 186 -11.72 -17.28 -12.60
CA VAL A 186 -12.73 -17.42 -11.54
C VAL A 186 -12.27 -16.53 -10.40
N HIS A 187 -12.88 -15.34 -10.28
CA HIS A 187 -12.61 -14.43 -9.18
C HIS A 187 -13.29 -15.00 -7.92
N PRO A 188 -12.54 -15.44 -6.89
CA PRO A 188 -13.16 -15.69 -5.60
C PRO A 188 -13.51 -14.34 -4.99
N GLU A 189 -14.79 -14.14 -4.68
CA GLU A 189 -15.21 -13.04 -3.83
C GLU A 189 -14.38 -13.05 -2.52
N PRO A 190 -13.89 -11.89 -2.05
CA PRO A 190 -13.24 -11.78 -0.75
C PRO A 190 -14.09 -12.46 0.33
N GLY A 191 -13.53 -13.47 1.02
CA GLY A 191 -14.23 -14.25 2.04
C GLY A 191 -14.57 -15.70 1.64
N THR A 192 -14.35 -16.11 0.38
CA THR A 192 -14.62 -17.49 -0.07
C THR A 192 -13.54 -18.51 0.31
N LEU A 193 -12.30 -18.07 0.54
CA LEU A 193 -11.18 -18.95 0.96
C LEU A 193 -10.99 -19.03 2.47
N PHE A 194 -11.27 -17.94 3.20
CA PHE A 194 -11.18 -17.84 4.66
C PHE A 194 -12.02 -16.66 5.14
N SER A 195 -12.61 -16.75 6.34
CA SER A 195 -13.38 -15.63 6.91
C SER A 195 -12.46 -14.50 7.38
N TYR A 196 -13.01 -13.30 7.61
CA TYR A 196 -12.25 -12.20 8.23
C TYR A 196 -11.65 -12.61 9.58
N GLU A 197 -12.36 -13.42 10.38
CA GLU A 197 -11.86 -13.92 11.66
C GLU A 197 -10.72 -14.93 11.49
N ASP A 198 -10.78 -15.78 10.45
CA ASP A 198 -9.68 -16.68 10.12
C ASP A 198 -8.44 -15.91 9.65
N TRP A 199 -8.63 -14.86 8.84
CA TRP A 199 -7.54 -13.96 8.44
C TRP A 199 -6.92 -13.27 9.65
N LYS A 200 -7.75 -12.68 10.51
CA LYS A 200 -7.31 -11.97 11.72
C LYS A 200 -6.57 -12.87 12.70
N ALA A 201 -7.02 -14.12 12.83
CA ALA A 201 -6.38 -15.13 13.66
C ALA A 201 -5.11 -15.73 13.02
N GLY A 202 -4.76 -15.32 11.80
CA GLY A 202 -3.65 -15.89 11.04
C GLY A 202 -3.84 -17.35 10.64
N LYS A 203 -5.10 -17.81 10.57
CA LYS A 203 -5.49 -19.18 10.21
C LYS A 203 -5.68 -19.37 8.71
N GLY A 204 -5.29 -18.39 7.89
CA GLY A 204 -5.29 -18.51 6.45
C GLY A 204 -4.35 -19.63 6.01
N THR A 205 -4.85 -20.56 5.19
CA THR A 205 -4.13 -21.78 4.80
C THR A 205 -2.92 -21.52 3.88
N GLY A 206 -2.66 -20.26 3.48
CA GLY A 206 -1.67 -19.92 2.46
C GLY A 206 -1.97 -20.51 1.08
N ARG A 207 -3.11 -21.20 0.91
CA ARG A 207 -3.45 -21.87 -0.35
C ARG A 207 -3.82 -20.84 -1.39
N ALA A 208 -3.18 -20.96 -2.55
CA ALA A 208 -3.60 -20.22 -3.74
C ALA A 208 -4.98 -20.71 -4.19
N ILE A 209 -5.77 -19.79 -4.74
CA ILE A 209 -7.08 -20.05 -5.37
C ILE A 209 -6.93 -21.11 -6.46
N VAL A 210 -5.85 -20.98 -7.24
CA VAL A 210 -5.45 -21.95 -8.27
C VAL A 210 -4.12 -22.55 -7.83
N PRO A 211 -4.05 -23.87 -7.62
CA PRO A 211 -2.79 -24.52 -7.31
C PRO A 211 -1.83 -24.40 -8.49
N GLN A 212 -0.53 -24.37 -8.21
CA GLN A 212 0.47 -24.37 -9.26
C GLN A 212 0.43 -25.72 -9.99
N VAL A 213 0.11 -25.69 -11.28
CA VAL A 213 0.12 -26.89 -12.13
C VAL A 213 1.46 -26.96 -12.84
N GLY A 214 2.36 -27.82 -12.35
CA GLY A 214 3.61 -28.19 -13.04
C GLY A 214 4.84 -27.30 -12.77
N LEU A 215 5.99 -27.81 -13.20
CA LEU A 215 7.30 -27.13 -13.17
C LEU A 215 7.32 -25.99 -14.21
N PRO A 216 7.82 -24.77 -13.88
CA PRO A 216 8.04 -23.72 -14.86
C PRO A 216 8.81 -24.24 -16.07
N ALA A 217 8.37 -23.91 -17.30
CA ALA A 217 8.96 -24.42 -18.55
C ALA A 217 10.50 -24.26 -18.65
N ARG A 218 11.07 -23.25 -17.98
CA ARG A 218 12.52 -23.08 -17.85
C ARG A 218 13.20 -24.21 -17.07
N ILE A 219 12.58 -24.72 -16.01
CA ILE A 219 13.12 -25.83 -15.22
C ILE A 219 13.04 -27.14 -16.02
N ARG A 220 11.93 -27.40 -16.75
CA ARG A 220 11.82 -28.54 -17.70
C ARG A 220 13.02 -28.63 -18.67
N ARG A 221 13.58 -27.49 -19.08
CA ARG A 221 14.73 -27.40 -19.98
C ARG A 221 16.08 -27.80 -19.35
N TYR A 222 16.19 -27.73 -18.03
CA TYR A 222 17.39 -28.07 -17.27
C TYR A 222 17.27 -29.39 -16.51
N VAL A 223 16.13 -30.10 -16.61
CA VAL A 223 16.00 -31.47 -16.10
C VAL A 223 16.69 -32.41 -17.09
N PRO A 224 17.71 -33.19 -16.66
CA PRO A 224 18.29 -34.24 -17.48
C PRO A 224 17.19 -35.23 -17.91
N HIS A 225 17.20 -35.69 -19.16
CA HIS A 225 16.16 -36.58 -19.72
C HIS A 225 16.01 -37.94 -19.00
N ASP A 226 16.89 -38.26 -18.05
CA ASP A 226 16.94 -39.56 -17.36
C ASP A 226 16.19 -39.59 -16.01
N ASP A 227 15.77 -38.45 -15.45
CA ASP A 227 14.92 -38.46 -14.25
C ASP A 227 13.43 -38.49 -14.63
N ASP A 228 12.64 -39.34 -13.97
CA ASP A 228 11.19 -39.45 -14.23
C ASP A 228 10.50 -38.11 -13.90
N LEU A 229 10.02 -37.45 -14.95
CA LEU A 229 9.38 -36.13 -14.87
C LEU A 229 8.21 -36.16 -13.88
N ASN A 230 7.53 -37.30 -13.72
CA ASN A 230 6.45 -37.48 -12.76
C ASN A 230 6.96 -37.52 -11.32
N GLU A 231 8.10 -38.17 -11.07
CA GLU A 231 8.69 -38.28 -9.73
C GLU A 231 9.28 -36.93 -9.27
N LEU A 232 9.89 -36.17 -10.18
CA LEU A 232 10.33 -34.79 -9.94
C LEU A 232 9.16 -33.81 -9.81
N THR A 233 8.11 -33.95 -10.63
CA THR A 233 6.89 -33.13 -10.51
C THR A 233 6.17 -33.41 -9.20
N GLN A 234 6.05 -34.68 -8.79
CA GLN A 234 5.51 -35.08 -7.49
C GLN A 234 6.39 -34.55 -6.36
N LYS A 235 7.72 -34.71 -6.45
CA LYS A 235 8.67 -34.17 -5.48
C LYS A 235 8.62 -32.64 -5.40
N TYR A 236 8.38 -31.91 -6.49
CA TYR A 236 8.19 -30.45 -6.49
C TYR A 236 6.80 -30.04 -6.01
N GLN A 237 5.76 -30.81 -6.28
CA GLN A 237 4.42 -30.61 -5.73
C GLN A 237 4.39 -30.85 -4.22
N ASP A 238 5.08 -31.87 -3.73
CA ASP A 238 5.29 -32.15 -2.32
C ASP A 238 6.20 -31.09 -1.67
N ASN A 239 7.16 -30.56 -2.45
CA ASN A 239 8.00 -29.41 -2.11
C ASN A 239 7.39 -28.04 -2.49
N LEU A 240 6.09 -27.90 -2.81
CA LEU A 240 5.42 -26.59 -2.83
C LEU A 240 5.43 -25.92 -1.44
N SER A 241 5.80 -26.71 -0.42
CA SER A 241 6.27 -26.32 0.90
C SER A 241 7.63 -25.58 0.94
N LEU A 242 8.37 -25.45 -0.17
CA LEU A 242 9.67 -24.74 -0.29
C LEU A 242 9.56 -23.22 -0.42
N TYR A 243 8.35 -22.65 -0.47
CA TYR A 243 8.13 -21.25 -0.10
C TYR A 243 7.47 -21.13 1.28
N PRO A 244 8.10 -21.61 2.37
CA PRO A 244 7.56 -21.42 3.72
C PRO A 244 7.46 -19.93 4.08
N SER A 245 8.19 -19.05 3.38
CA SER A 245 8.08 -17.59 3.51
C SER A 245 6.78 -16.98 2.97
N LEU A 246 5.87 -17.78 2.38
CA LEU A 246 4.59 -17.31 1.86
C LEU A 246 3.40 -17.81 2.69
N GLU A 247 3.61 -18.64 3.72
CA GLU A 247 2.54 -18.92 4.67
C GLU A 247 2.18 -17.64 5.43
N HIS A 248 0.90 -17.47 5.78
CA HIS A 248 0.42 -16.32 6.54
C HIS A 248 0.97 -16.41 7.97
N ALA A 249 2.26 -16.14 8.15
CA ALA A 249 2.90 -16.12 9.45
C ALA A 249 2.51 -14.80 10.12
N ARG A 250 1.51 -14.84 11.01
CA ARG A 250 1.20 -13.70 11.88
C ARG A 250 2.43 -13.42 12.74
N LYS A 251 3.28 -12.48 12.29
CA LYS A 251 4.35 -11.91 13.12
C LYS A 251 3.71 -10.84 13.99
N GLU A 252 3.47 -11.18 15.26
CA GLU A 252 2.98 -10.22 16.24
C GLU A 252 4.01 -9.10 16.43
N VAL A 253 3.56 -7.87 16.27
CA VAL A 253 4.31 -6.67 16.66
C VAL A 253 3.84 -6.31 18.05
N ASP A 254 4.77 -6.23 19.00
CA ASP A 254 4.51 -5.71 20.35
C ASP A 254 5.43 -4.51 20.54
N LEU A 255 4.86 -3.32 20.37
CA LEU A 255 5.58 -2.05 20.38
C LEU A 255 6.12 -1.77 21.78
N ARG A 256 5.36 -2.10 22.82
CA ARG A 256 5.77 -1.89 24.21
C ARG A 256 6.95 -2.80 24.57
N ARG A 257 6.88 -4.08 24.21
CA ARG A 257 7.98 -5.03 24.46
C ARG A 257 9.24 -4.67 23.67
N SER A 258 9.07 -4.21 22.43
CA SER A 258 10.20 -3.95 21.53
C SER A 258 10.85 -2.58 21.78
N PHE A 259 10.07 -1.59 22.21
CA PHE A 259 10.49 -0.19 22.31
C PHE A 259 10.17 0.46 23.66
N GLY A 260 9.86 -0.30 24.70
CA GLY A 260 9.59 0.19 26.06
C GLY A 260 10.62 1.20 26.55
N ASP A 261 11.90 0.83 26.47
CA ASP A 261 13.02 1.67 26.95
C ASP A 261 13.30 2.88 26.04
N LYS A 262 12.97 2.78 24.75
CA LYS A 262 13.27 3.81 23.74
C LYS A 262 12.14 4.80 23.53
N GLY A 263 10.91 4.39 23.84
CA GLY A 263 9.69 5.09 23.46
C GLY A 263 9.42 5.08 21.96
N LEU A 264 8.30 5.69 21.59
CA LEU A 264 7.86 5.93 20.22
C LEU A 264 8.15 7.37 19.80
N GLN A 265 7.99 7.64 18.51
CA GLN A 265 7.97 8.97 17.93
C GLN A 265 6.70 9.15 17.13
N VAL A 266 5.98 10.25 17.37
CA VAL A 266 4.73 10.53 16.68
C VAL A 266 4.65 11.96 16.16
N TYR A 267 4.00 12.12 15.02
CA TYR A 267 3.57 13.40 14.49
C TYR A 267 2.08 13.58 14.75
N VAL A 268 1.69 14.77 15.18
CA VAL A 268 0.29 15.09 15.49
C VAL A 268 -0.17 16.19 14.54
N GLU A 269 -1.24 15.93 13.80
CA GLU A 269 -1.88 16.86 12.88
C GLU A 269 -3.36 16.99 13.24
N ILE A 270 -3.88 18.21 13.21
CA ILE A 270 -5.32 18.47 13.35
C ILE A 270 -5.77 19.13 12.05
N GLU A 271 -6.67 18.46 11.34
CA GLU A 271 -7.31 18.97 10.13
C GLU A 271 -8.71 19.48 10.48
N ARG A 272 -9.04 20.69 10.02
CA ARG A 272 -10.38 21.26 10.15
C ARG A 272 -10.93 21.56 8.76
N ILE A 273 -12.07 20.97 8.47
CA ILE A 273 -12.81 21.17 7.24
C ILE A 273 -14.08 21.91 7.61
N GLU A 274 -14.25 23.12 7.08
CA GLU A 274 -15.41 23.97 7.29
C GLU A 274 -16.10 24.16 5.94
N LEU A 275 -17.38 23.82 5.87
CA LEU A 275 -18.24 23.98 4.70
C LEU A 275 -19.35 24.98 5.03
N GLY A 276 -19.75 25.77 4.04
CA GLY A 276 -20.74 26.82 4.26
C GLY A 276 -21.49 27.19 2.99
N PRO A 277 -22.76 27.63 3.10
CA PRO A 277 -23.59 28.02 1.96
C PRO A 277 -22.95 29.13 1.12
N ASP A 278 -22.29 30.10 1.77
CA ASP A 278 -21.62 31.24 1.14
C ASP A 278 -20.16 30.96 0.75
N SER A 279 -19.69 29.73 0.96
CA SER A 279 -18.31 29.32 0.70
C SER A 279 -18.28 28.08 -0.21
N VAL A 280 -17.71 26.98 0.26
CA VAL A 280 -17.70 25.69 -0.43
C VAL A 280 -18.79 24.81 0.20
N SER A 281 -19.80 24.44 -0.58
CA SER A 281 -20.88 23.53 -0.14
C SER A 281 -20.52 22.05 -0.29
N ARG A 282 -19.54 21.76 -1.13
CA ARG A 282 -19.01 20.42 -1.39
C ARG A 282 -17.51 20.47 -1.65
N LEU A 283 -16.79 19.67 -0.89
CA LEU A 283 -15.37 19.46 -1.05
C LEU A 283 -15.15 18.17 -1.81
N GLU A 284 -14.47 18.26 -2.96
CA GLU A 284 -14.19 17.09 -3.79
C GLU A 284 -13.22 16.11 -3.10
N ALA A 285 -13.13 14.91 -3.66
CA ALA A 285 -12.16 13.92 -3.22
C ALA A 285 -10.74 14.48 -3.31
N ALA A 286 -9.93 14.17 -2.31
CA ALA A 286 -8.52 14.54 -2.32
C ALA A 286 -7.75 13.73 -3.38
N ASP A 287 -6.58 14.22 -3.76
CA ASP A 287 -5.63 13.46 -4.55
C ASP A 287 -5.08 12.25 -3.77
N TRP A 288 -4.63 11.25 -4.51
CA TRP A 288 -3.94 10.10 -3.92
C TRP A 288 -2.60 10.52 -3.30
N THR A 289 -2.41 10.14 -2.03
CA THR A 289 -1.24 10.54 -1.24
C THR A 289 -0.64 9.38 -0.43
N LEU A 290 0.61 9.58 -0.02
CA LEU A 290 1.29 8.83 1.06
C LEU A 290 1.60 9.81 2.18
N GLU A 291 1.46 9.38 3.43
CA GLU A 291 1.74 10.25 4.57
C GLU A 291 3.23 10.54 4.71
N GLY A 292 3.53 11.83 4.80
CA GLY A 292 4.89 12.34 4.96
C GLY A 292 5.83 12.13 3.77
N LYS A 293 7.12 12.20 4.06
CA LYS A 293 8.24 11.96 3.14
C LYS A 293 9.22 10.99 3.79
N PHE A 294 10.16 10.43 3.02
CA PHE A 294 11.06 9.39 3.51
C PHE A 294 11.93 9.89 4.68
N ASN A 295 12.27 11.17 4.73
CA ASN A 295 12.97 11.78 5.86
C ASN A 295 12.16 11.79 7.18
N GLU A 296 10.84 11.61 7.14
CA GLU A 296 9.98 11.57 8.33
C GLU A 296 9.71 10.14 8.81
N HIS A 297 10.10 9.12 8.02
CA HIS A 297 10.01 7.71 8.39
C HIS A 297 8.64 7.28 8.93
N ILE A 298 7.54 7.86 8.44
CA ILE A 298 6.19 7.51 8.90
C ILE A 298 5.88 6.06 8.50
N ALA A 299 5.64 5.19 9.49
CA ALA A 299 5.35 3.77 9.31
C ALA A 299 3.85 3.46 9.29
N ALA A 300 3.06 4.18 10.09
CA ALA A 300 1.61 4.04 10.15
C ALA A 300 0.93 5.36 10.44
N THR A 301 -0.33 5.49 10.06
CA THR A 301 -1.17 6.65 10.33
C THR A 301 -2.50 6.22 10.90
N SER A 302 -2.96 6.97 11.89
CA SER A 302 -4.29 6.84 12.48
C SER A 302 -5.06 8.13 12.32
N ILE A 303 -6.31 8.03 11.87
CA ILE A 303 -7.23 9.15 11.69
C ILE A 303 -8.41 8.95 12.64
N VAL A 304 -8.72 9.98 13.43
CA VAL A 304 -9.86 10.02 14.34
C VAL A 304 -10.72 11.22 13.99
N CYS A 305 -11.92 10.98 13.48
CA CYS A 305 -12.93 12.03 13.39
C CYS A 305 -13.49 12.26 14.80
N PHE A 306 -13.27 13.43 15.38
CA PHE A 306 -13.73 13.74 16.75
C PHE A 306 -14.91 14.70 16.77
N SER A 307 -15.22 15.34 15.64
CA SER A 307 -16.35 16.26 15.51
C SER A 307 -16.79 16.29 14.05
N ALA A 308 -18.08 16.09 13.79
CA ALA A 308 -18.67 16.32 12.48
C ALA A 308 -20.13 16.75 12.66
N ASP A 309 -20.55 17.77 11.92
CA ASP A 309 -21.93 18.26 11.93
C ASP A 309 -22.37 18.69 10.53
N ASN A 310 -23.65 18.43 10.20
CA ASN A 310 -24.28 18.79 8.92
C ASN A 310 -23.50 18.39 7.65
N VAL A 311 -22.76 17.27 7.67
CA VAL A 311 -21.99 16.77 6.53
C VAL A 311 -22.15 15.27 6.33
N THR A 312 -21.85 14.79 5.13
CA THR A 312 -21.68 13.36 4.88
C THR A 312 -20.54 12.78 5.71
N THR A 313 -20.66 11.51 6.11
CA THR A 313 -19.61 10.84 6.90
C THR A 313 -18.32 10.77 6.09
N PRO A 314 -17.16 11.22 6.64
CA PRO A 314 -15.88 11.14 5.95
C PRO A 314 -15.57 9.70 5.53
N SER A 315 -14.88 9.54 4.41
CA SER A 315 -14.43 8.23 3.92
C SER A 315 -13.02 8.32 3.37
N TYR A 316 -12.32 7.19 3.38
CA TYR A 316 -10.98 7.04 2.85
C TYR A 316 -10.92 5.84 1.92
N ALA A 317 -10.46 6.07 0.69
CA ALA A 317 -10.17 5.02 -0.27
C ALA A 317 -8.68 4.69 -0.22
N PHE A 318 -8.35 3.42 -0.46
CA PHE A 318 -7.00 2.90 -0.37
C PHE A 318 -6.64 2.16 -1.67
N ARG A 319 -5.35 2.21 -2.02
CA ARG A 319 -4.77 1.43 -3.12
C ARG A 319 -3.35 1.00 -2.79
N VAL A 320 -2.92 -0.08 -3.42
CA VAL A 320 -1.60 -0.68 -3.23
C VAL A 320 -0.93 -0.94 -4.57
N VAL A 321 0.39 -1.07 -4.54
CA VAL A 321 1.08 -1.64 -5.71
C VAL A 321 0.74 -3.13 -5.78
N ALA A 322 0.14 -3.56 -6.88
CA ALA A 322 -0.07 -4.96 -7.18
C ALA A 322 1.28 -5.62 -7.45
N ASP A 323 1.60 -6.63 -6.66
CA ASP A 323 2.85 -7.40 -6.79
C ASP A 323 2.65 -8.52 -7.83
N PHE A 324 3.16 -8.29 -9.02
CA PHE A 324 3.22 -9.24 -10.12
C PHE A 324 4.57 -10.00 -10.16
N SER A 325 5.27 -10.20 -9.05
CA SER A 325 6.56 -10.91 -9.07
C SER A 325 6.39 -12.41 -9.37
N GLN A 326 7.45 -13.01 -9.94
CA GLN A 326 7.51 -14.45 -10.23
C GLN A 326 7.33 -15.35 -8.99
N GLN A 327 7.49 -14.79 -7.79
CA GLN A 327 7.26 -15.50 -6.52
C GLN A 327 5.76 -15.78 -6.30
N TYR A 328 4.88 -14.86 -6.71
CA TYR A 328 3.43 -15.08 -6.68
C TYR A 328 2.91 -15.69 -7.99
N PHE A 329 3.59 -15.43 -9.13
CA PHE A 329 3.18 -15.87 -10.47
C PHE A 329 4.30 -16.60 -11.24
N PRO A 330 4.63 -17.86 -10.89
CA PRO A 330 5.74 -18.62 -11.47
C PRO A 330 5.48 -19.17 -12.88
N ALA A 331 4.29 -18.97 -13.46
CA ALA A 331 3.90 -19.40 -14.82
C ALA A 331 3.97 -18.25 -15.86
N TRP A 332 4.96 -17.36 -15.70
CA TRP A 332 5.25 -16.13 -16.46
C TRP A 332 5.13 -16.22 -18.00
N TYR A 333 5.32 -17.38 -18.63
CA TYR A 333 5.26 -17.53 -20.11
C TYR A 333 3.91 -18.04 -20.64
N GLU A 334 3.05 -18.54 -19.75
CA GLU A 334 1.79 -19.21 -20.13
C GLU A 334 0.55 -18.48 -19.61
N THR A 335 0.75 -17.39 -18.86
CA THR A 335 -0.34 -16.68 -18.17
C THR A 335 -0.91 -15.54 -19.00
N ASN A 336 -2.24 -15.47 -19.13
CA ASN A 336 -2.95 -14.34 -19.75
C ASN A 336 -2.77 -13.06 -18.92
N HIS A 337 -1.86 -12.17 -19.33
CA HIS A 337 -1.61 -10.91 -18.64
C HIS A 337 -2.84 -10.00 -18.60
N ALA A 338 -3.67 -10.01 -19.65
CA ALA A 338 -4.89 -9.19 -19.70
C ALA A 338 -5.94 -9.67 -18.68
N ALA A 339 -6.11 -10.98 -18.54
CA ALA A 339 -7.03 -11.54 -17.55
C ALA A 339 -6.51 -11.38 -16.11
N LEU A 340 -5.19 -11.44 -15.89
CA LEU A 340 -4.60 -11.07 -14.59
C LEU A 340 -4.82 -9.59 -14.29
N ALA A 341 -4.57 -8.71 -15.25
CA ALA A 341 -4.79 -7.27 -15.09
C ALA A 341 -6.26 -6.97 -14.73
N ALA A 342 -7.20 -7.58 -15.46
CA ALA A 342 -8.63 -7.47 -15.17
C ALA A 342 -9.00 -7.93 -13.76
N ALA A 343 -8.43 -9.05 -13.30
CA ALA A 343 -8.73 -9.58 -11.97
C ALA A 343 -8.14 -8.74 -10.82
N PHE A 344 -6.98 -8.14 -11.05
CA PHE A 344 -6.41 -7.19 -10.11
C PHE A 344 -7.08 -5.80 -10.21
N GLU A 345 -8.01 -5.62 -11.15
CA GLU A 345 -8.65 -4.34 -11.50
C GLU A 345 -7.60 -3.27 -11.84
N VAL A 346 -6.49 -3.69 -12.44
CA VAL A 346 -5.42 -2.81 -12.92
C VAL A 346 -5.56 -2.61 -14.43
N GLY A 347 -5.17 -1.43 -14.92
CA GLY A 347 -5.28 -1.08 -16.34
C GLY A 347 -4.63 -2.13 -17.26
N THR A 348 -5.22 -2.33 -18.43
CA THR A 348 -4.71 -3.27 -19.46
C THR A 348 -3.29 -2.90 -19.85
N PRO A 349 -2.35 -3.84 -19.81
CA PRO A 349 -0.97 -3.55 -20.14
C PRO A 349 -0.76 -3.80 -21.64
N ASP A 350 0.15 -3.05 -22.23
CA ASP A 350 0.99 -3.60 -23.29
C ASP A 350 1.85 -4.75 -22.69
N ASP A 351 2.82 -5.31 -23.42
CA ASP A 351 3.66 -6.39 -22.89
C ASP A 351 4.53 -5.99 -21.66
N SER A 352 4.40 -4.77 -21.13
CA SER A 352 5.18 -4.21 -20.03
C SER A 352 4.56 -4.33 -18.63
N ILE A 353 3.50 -5.14 -18.40
CA ILE A 353 2.87 -5.33 -17.06
C ILE A 353 3.89 -5.68 -15.94
N TRP A 354 5.04 -6.22 -16.32
CA TRP A 354 6.12 -6.64 -15.43
C TRP A 354 7.19 -5.56 -15.18
N MET A 355 7.18 -4.47 -15.96
CA MET A 355 8.15 -3.37 -15.90
C MET A 355 7.64 -2.16 -15.12
N VAL A 356 6.36 -2.20 -14.74
CA VAL A 356 5.59 -1.06 -14.25
C VAL A 356 4.86 -1.42 -12.96
N PRO A 357 4.94 -0.58 -11.91
CA PRO A 357 4.08 -0.76 -10.74
C PRO A 357 2.61 -0.51 -11.14
N HIS A 358 1.77 -1.52 -11.00
CA HIS A 358 0.33 -1.38 -11.16
C HIS A 358 -0.33 -1.04 -9.83
N LEU A 359 -1.30 -0.14 -9.84
CA LEU A 359 -2.02 0.25 -8.63
C LEU A 359 -3.38 -0.46 -8.60
N GLN A 360 -3.55 -1.34 -7.61
CA GLN A 360 -4.83 -1.98 -7.34
C GLN A 360 -5.58 -1.17 -6.27
N ASP A 361 -6.80 -0.76 -6.59
CA ASP A 361 -7.72 -0.21 -5.60
C ASP A 361 -8.17 -1.35 -4.66
N VAL A 362 -7.97 -1.16 -3.36
CA VAL A 362 -8.30 -2.16 -2.33
C VAL A 362 -9.62 -1.85 -1.61
N GLY A 363 -10.28 -0.78 -2.02
CA GLY A 363 -11.59 -0.36 -1.53
C GLY A 363 -11.54 0.88 -0.65
N SER A 364 -12.65 1.14 0.03
CA SER A 364 -12.81 2.31 0.89
C SER A 364 -13.50 1.97 2.21
N VAL A 365 -13.28 2.83 3.20
CA VAL A 365 -13.86 2.71 4.54
C VAL A 365 -14.34 4.07 5.03
N THR A 366 -15.42 4.08 5.80
CA THR A 366 -15.93 5.30 6.45
C THR A 366 -15.18 5.59 7.75
N ALA A 367 -14.98 6.86 8.05
CA ALA A 367 -14.39 7.36 9.29
C ALA A 367 -15.44 8.15 10.10
N PRO A 368 -16.42 7.45 10.72
CA PRO A 368 -17.43 8.10 11.56
C PRO A 368 -16.81 8.67 12.83
N VAL A 369 -17.52 9.61 13.46
CA VAL A 369 -17.10 10.24 14.71
C VAL A 369 -16.84 9.17 15.78
N GLY A 370 -15.67 9.26 16.44
CA GLY A 370 -15.28 8.41 17.56
C GLY A 370 -14.65 7.06 17.17
N ARG A 371 -14.60 6.68 15.88
CA ARG A 371 -13.95 5.43 15.45
C ARG A 371 -12.56 5.72 14.84
N PRO A 372 -11.47 5.20 15.43
CA PRO A 372 -10.15 5.34 14.83
C PRO A 372 -10.02 4.48 13.56
N LEU A 373 -9.38 5.04 12.55
CA LEU A 373 -8.96 4.34 11.34
C LEU A 373 -7.44 4.32 11.28
N SER A 374 -6.82 3.16 11.43
CA SER A 374 -5.36 3.00 11.37
C SER A 374 -4.95 2.19 10.15
N PHE A 375 -3.89 2.61 9.47
CA PHE A 375 -3.35 1.96 8.28
C PHE A 375 -1.83 2.17 8.16
N PRO A 376 -1.10 1.25 7.51
CA PRO A 376 0.34 1.40 7.32
C PRO A 376 0.62 2.37 6.17
N SER A 377 1.78 3.02 6.19
CA SER A 377 2.24 3.94 5.14
C SER A 377 2.58 3.27 3.81
N THR A 378 2.40 1.95 3.71
CA THR A 378 2.48 1.21 2.44
C THR A 378 1.21 1.37 1.60
N LEU A 379 0.09 1.82 2.19
CA LEU A 379 -1.15 2.09 1.46
C LEU A 379 -1.16 3.54 0.97
N GLN A 380 -1.30 3.72 -0.34
CA GLN A 380 -1.74 5.01 -0.85
C GLN A 380 -3.21 5.19 -0.50
N HIS A 381 -3.57 6.40 -0.09
CA HIS A 381 -4.94 6.68 0.31
C HIS A 381 -5.38 8.05 -0.21
N ARG A 382 -6.70 8.26 -0.22
CA ARG A 382 -7.30 9.57 -0.45
C ARG A 382 -8.56 9.71 0.38
N ARG A 383 -8.83 10.94 0.83
CA ARG A 383 -10.12 11.30 1.41
C ARG A 383 -11.18 11.36 0.31
N GLY A 384 -12.34 10.78 0.56
CA GLY A 384 -13.52 10.92 -0.29
C GLY A 384 -14.09 12.35 -0.25
N PRO A 385 -15.11 12.63 -1.10
CA PRO A 385 -15.79 13.92 -1.09
C PRO A 385 -16.58 14.09 0.21
N ILE A 386 -16.74 15.35 0.64
CA ILE A 386 -17.55 15.73 1.80
C ILE A 386 -18.51 16.82 1.34
N GLU A 387 -19.80 16.65 1.61
CA GLU A 387 -20.85 17.58 1.20
C GLU A 387 -21.80 17.85 2.35
N LEU A 388 -22.41 19.05 2.33
CA LEU A 388 -23.43 19.44 3.31
C LEU A 388 -24.68 18.56 3.19
N LEU A 389 -25.22 18.10 4.31
CA LEU A 389 -26.50 17.40 4.34
C LEU A 389 -27.67 18.37 4.12
N ASP A 390 -27.61 19.53 4.78
CA ASP A 390 -28.47 20.69 4.56
C ASP A 390 -27.63 21.83 3.96
N PRO A 391 -27.70 22.09 2.64
CA PRO A 391 -26.92 23.12 1.97
C PRO A 391 -27.22 24.56 2.42
N THR A 392 -28.26 24.77 3.24
CA THR A 392 -28.63 26.09 3.77
C THR A 392 -27.93 26.43 5.09
N LYS A 393 -27.26 25.45 5.70
CA LYS A 393 -26.54 25.60 6.98
C LYS A 393 -25.06 25.30 6.80
N PRO A 394 -24.17 25.92 7.60
CA PRO A 394 -22.79 25.49 7.66
C PRO A 394 -22.66 24.06 8.20
N GLY A 395 -21.53 23.43 7.94
CA GLY A 395 -21.20 22.09 8.44
C GLY A 395 -19.70 21.93 8.53
N HIS A 396 -19.22 21.00 9.35
CA HIS A 396 -17.80 20.85 9.62
C HIS A 396 -17.40 19.41 9.85
N VAL A 397 -16.11 19.14 9.64
CA VAL A 397 -15.43 17.90 10.04
C VAL A 397 -14.10 18.27 10.66
N HIS A 398 -13.84 17.81 11.89
CA HIS A 398 -12.54 17.93 12.54
C HIS A 398 -11.93 16.56 12.75
N LEU A 399 -10.68 16.43 12.29
CA LEU A 399 -9.93 15.19 12.27
C LEU A 399 -8.64 15.38 13.07
N LEU A 400 -8.32 14.39 13.90
CA LEU A 400 -7.02 14.21 14.50
C LEU A 400 -6.29 13.12 13.74
N LYS A 401 -5.12 13.44 13.17
CA LYS A 401 -4.22 12.45 12.57
C LYS A 401 -3.00 12.29 13.46
N ILE A 402 -2.66 11.04 13.76
CA ILE A 402 -1.45 10.69 14.48
C ILE A 402 -0.65 9.76 13.58
N HIS A 403 0.57 10.17 13.27
CA HIS A 403 1.47 9.41 12.42
C HIS A 403 2.59 8.82 13.27
N LEU A 404 2.70 7.50 13.29
CA LEU A 404 3.77 6.79 13.96
C LEU A 404 5.02 6.81 13.07
N ALA A 405 6.11 7.40 13.56
CA ALA A 405 7.42 7.22 12.95
C ALA A 405 7.93 5.80 13.21
N ASP A 406 8.67 5.22 12.26
CA ASP A 406 9.27 3.89 12.37
C ASP A 406 10.07 3.78 13.68
N PRO A 407 9.65 2.95 14.64
CA PRO A 407 10.33 2.87 15.93
C PRO A 407 11.77 2.35 15.84
N TRP A 408 12.15 1.70 14.74
CA TRP A 408 13.53 1.26 14.48
C TRP A 408 14.44 2.39 14.02
N TYR A 409 13.88 3.47 13.46
CA TYR A 409 14.63 4.62 12.95
C TYR A 409 14.28 5.88 13.74
N ARG A 410 15.24 6.40 14.51
CA ARG A 410 15.01 7.62 15.30
C ARG A 410 15.29 8.87 14.48
N VAL A 411 14.22 9.60 14.20
CA VAL A 411 14.29 10.94 13.61
C VAL A 411 14.66 11.95 14.71
N VAL A 412 15.35 13.04 14.36
CA VAL A 412 15.60 14.14 15.30
C VAL A 412 14.26 14.73 15.72
N SER A 413 13.93 14.64 17.01
CA SER A 413 12.65 15.07 17.57
C SER A 413 12.73 16.43 18.24
N THR A 414 11.56 16.91 18.66
CA THR A 414 11.38 18.12 19.46
C THR A 414 11.98 18.03 20.88
N SER A 415 12.51 16.88 21.30
CA SER A 415 13.31 16.81 22.54
C SER A 415 14.73 17.35 22.36
N ARG A 416 15.18 17.50 21.11
CA ARG A 416 16.52 18.01 20.77
C ARG A 416 16.50 19.33 20.01
N VAL A 417 15.34 19.77 19.53
CA VAL A 417 15.16 21.02 18.82
C VAL A 417 14.33 21.94 19.70
N ALA A 418 14.76 23.20 19.86
CA ALA A 418 13.98 24.16 20.63
C ALA A 418 12.72 24.62 19.88
N PRO A 419 11.67 25.10 20.57
CA PRO A 419 10.49 25.65 19.92
C PRO A 419 10.85 26.71 18.88
N GLN A 420 10.33 26.57 17.66
CA GLN A 420 10.62 27.50 16.56
C GLN A 420 9.86 28.83 16.68
N GLN A 421 8.77 28.84 17.44
CA GLN A 421 7.97 30.04 17.72
C GLN A 421 8.73 30.93 18.70
N PHE A 422 9.12 32.11 18.24
CA PHE A 422 9.97 33.03 18.99
C PHE A 422 9.41 33.38 20.38
N ASP A 423 8.12 33.69 20.47
CA ASP A 423 7.48 34.06 21.74
C ASP A 423 7.54 32.92 22.76
N TRP A 424 7.33 31.67 22.31
CA TRP A 424 7.41 30.51 23.18
C TRP A 424 8.85 30.29 23.65
N TRP A 425 9.81 30.31 22.74
CA TRP A 425 11.22 30.17 23.11
C TRP A 425 11.66 31.26 24.09
N LEU A 426 11.26 32.52 23.87
CA LEU A 426 11.55 33.64 24.75
C LEU A 426 10.98 33.45 26.15
N GLU A 427 9.74 32.95 26.28
CA GLU A 427 9.12 32.67 27.58
C GLU A 427 9.82 31.54 28.34
N ASP A 428 10.30 30.52 27.62
CA ASP A 428 10.97 29.36 28.21
C ASP A 428 12.41 29.69 28.65
N CYS A 429 13.16 30.44 27.82
CA CYS A 429 14.52 30.87 28.13
C CYS A 429 14.58 32.05 29.12
N PHE A 430 13.60 32.95 29.06
CA PHE A 430 13.49 34.11 29.95
C PHE A 430 12.13 34.18 30.63
N PRO A 431 11.83 33.25 31.57
CA PRO A 431 10.60 33.30 32.33
C PRO A 431 10.48 34.63 33.05
N ASP A 432 9.28 35.20 33.07
CA ASP A 432 9.05 36.50 33.67
C ASP A 432 9.40 36.52 35.17
N ALA A 433 9.24 35.38 35.84
CA ALA A 433 9.67 35.16 37.22
C ALA A 433 11.20 35.21 37.37
N PHE A 434 11.95 34.62 36.44
CA PHE A 434 13.42 34.65 36.44
C PHE A 434 13.92 36.08 36.21
N LEU A 435 13.42 36.77 35.19
CA LEU A 435 13.82 38.16 34.92
C LEU A 435 13.50 39.10 36.10
N LYS A 436 12.36 38.90 36.77
CA LYS A 436 12.02 39.61 38.02
C LYS A 436 12.98 39.28 39.15
N SER A 437 13.39 38.01 39.30
CA SER A 437 14.36 37.60 40.32
C SER A 437 15.74 38.23 40.12
N CYS A 438 16.10 38.57 38.88
CA CYS A 438 17.31 39.32 38.54
C CYS A 438 17.20 40.83 38.82
N GLY A 439 16.06 41.32 39.31
CA GLY A 439 15.85 42.74 39.62
C GLY A 439 15.68 43.64 38.39
N LEU A 440 15.34 43.07 37.23
CA LEU A 440 15.20 43.84 35.98
C LEU A 440 13.87 44.63 35.94
N PRO A 441 13.92 45.97 35.75
CA PRO A 441 12.74 46.79 35.48
C PRO A 441 11.97 46.32 34.25
N ALA A 442 10.69 46.68 34.15
CA ALA A 442 9.83 46.26 33.03
C ALA A 442 10.41 46.67 31.67
N GLU A 443 10.97 47.87 31.58
CA GLU A 443 11.54 48.42 30.35
C GLU A 443 12.75 47.61 29.87
N LEU A 444 13.61 47.15 30.79
CA LEU A 444 14.76 46.30 30.44
C LEU A 444 14.33 44.87 30.08
N ARG A 445 13.27 44.36 30.70
CA ARG A 445 12.70 43.05 30.33
C ARG A 445 12.11 43.08 28.92
N GLU A 446 11.39 44.16 28.57
CA GLU A 446 10.88 44.39 27.21
C GLU A 446 12.01 44.65 26.21
N GLY A 447 13.03 45.42 26.59
CA GLY A 447 14.22 45.66 25.78
C GLY A 447 14.98 44.38 25.43
N ILE A 448 15.18 43.48 26.39
CA ILE A 448 15.80 42.16 26.12
C ILE A 448 14.97 41.37 25.10
N ARG A 449 13.64 41.33 25.25
CA ARG A 449 12.78 40.62 24.29
C ARG A 449 12.84 41.22 22.88
N ALA A 450 12.94 42.54 22.78
CA ALA A 450 13.04 43.25 21.51
C ALA A 450 14.39 43.03 20.79
N GLU A 451 15.49 42.94 21.55
CA GLU A 451 16.85 42.78 21.01
C GLU A 451 17.22 41.32 20.68
N VAL A 452 16.52 40.34 21.25
CA VAL A 452 16.81 38.90 21.07
C VAL A 452 16.20 38.33 19.76
N GLY A 453 15.51 39.15 18.96
CA GLY A 453 14.91 38.73 17.68
C GLY A 453 15.95 38.32 16.62
N GLY A 454 15.67 37.26 15.87
CA GLY A 454 16.49 36.82 14.74
C GLY A 454 16.45 35.31 14.49
N ALA A 455 17.12 34.87 13.43
CA ALA A 455 17.29 33.45 13.12
C ALA A 455 17.94 32.72 14.32
N PRO A 456 17.48 31.50 14.67
CA PRO A 456 16.66 30.59 13.86
C PRO A 456 15.13 30.65 14.13
N PHE A 457 14.62 31.68 14.79
CA PHE A 457 13.19 31.73 15.18
C PHE A 457 12.31 32.36 14.10
N LEU A 458 11.05 31.92 14.05
CA LEU A 458 10.06 32.39 13.08
C LEU A 458 8.93 33.13 13.79
N SER A 459 8.50 34.25 13.22
CA SER A 459 7.20 34.86 13.51
C SER A 459 6.06 33.93 13.07
N ARG A 460 4.83 34.24 13.51
CA ARG A 460 3.65 33.44 13.14
C ARG A 460 3.38 33.50 11.63
N GLU A 461 3.57 34.67 11.04
CA GLU A 461 3.44 34.93 9.60
C GLU A 461 4.49 34.15 8.81
N GLU A 462 5.77 34.24 9.19
CA GLU A 462 6.84 33.48 8.52
C GLU A 462 6.62 31.96 8.65
N ALA A 463 6.20 31.48 9.83
CA ALA A 463 5.89 30.07 10.03
C ALA A 463 4.73 29.60 9.13
N ALA A 464 3.74 30.46 8.86
CA ALA A 464 2.66 30.17 7.92
C ALA A 464 3.19 30.12 6.47
N GLU A 465 4.05 31.06 6.07
CA GLU A 465 4.67 31.03 4.74
C GLU A 465 5.55 29.80 4.52
N PHE A 466 6.31 29.39 5.54
CA PHE A 466 7.10 28.16 5.54
C PHE A 466 6.21 26.93 5.39
N ARG A 467 5.07 26.89 6.10
CA ARG A 467 4.08 25.81 5.97
C ARG A 467 3.53 25.72 4.56
N ASP A 468 3.09 26.84 3.99
CA ASP A 468 2.57 26.90 2.62
C ASP A 468 3.59 26.42 1.58
N ARG A 469 4.86 26.81 1.74
CA ARG A 469 5.95 26.34 0.86
C ARG A 469 6.16 24.83 0.97
N MET A 470 6.17 24.30 2.19
CA MET A 470 6.29 22.87 2.45
C MET A 470 5.11 22.10 1.84
N GLU A 471 3.88 22.57 2.01
CA GLU A 471 2.68 21.93 1.45
C GLU A 471 2.72 21.91 -0.09
N ARG A 472 3.11 23.03 -0.72
CA ARG A 472 3.31 23.09 -2.19
C ARG A 472 4.38 22.13 -2.67
N GLU A 473 5.52 22.05 -1.98
CA GLU A 473 6.57 21.08 -2.31
C GLU A 473 6.04 19.65 -2.18
N ARG A 474 5.37 19.32 -1.07
CA ARG A 474 4.80 17.98 -0.84
C ARG A 474 3.80 17.59 -1.93
N ALA A 475 2.91 18.51 -2.31
CA ALA A 475 1.95 18.28 -3.39
C ALA A 475 2.66 18.01 -4.73
N ARG A 476 3.66 18.84 -5.09
CA ARG A 476 4.46 18.65 -6.30
C ARG A 476 5.19 17.30 -6.29
N LEU A 477 5.84 16.93 -5.19
CA LEU A 477 6.57 15.67 -5.09
C LEU A 477 5.63 14.46 -5.12
N MET A 478 4.44 14.55 -4.51
CA MET A 478 3.44 13.49 -4.56
C MET A 478 2.87 13.34 -5.98
N MET A 479 2.71 14.44 -6.72
CA MET A 479 2.36 14.41 -8.13
C MET A 479 3.41 13.66 -8.95
N GLU A 480 4.71 13.84 -8.66
CA GLU A 480 5.78 13.04 -9.28
C GLU A 480 5.80 11.58 -8.81
N VAL A 481 5.42 11.26 -7.56
CA VAL A 481 5.24 9.86 -7.11
C VAL A 481 4.12 9.20 -7.90
N ASN A 482 2.96 9.86 -7.98
CA ASN A 482 1.83 9.38 -8.75
C ASN A 482 2.23 9.26 -10.22
N ARG A 483 2.89 10.26 -10.79
CA ARG A 483 3.41 10.24 -12.16
C ARG A 483 4.40 9.10 -12.37
N ALA A 484 5.39 8.89 -11.53
CA ALA A 484 6.35 7.80 -11.70
C ALA A 484 5.68 6.41 -11.64
N ILE A 485 4.56 6.30 -10.93
CA ILE A 485 3.73 5.10 -10.91
C ILE A 485 2.80 5.05 -12.16
N TYR A 486 2.28 6.18 -12.66
CA TYR A 486 1.34 6.28 -13.78
C TYR A 486 1.95 6.44 -15.18
N TYR A 487 3.03 7.18 -15.37
CA TYR A 487 3.73 7.45 -16.65
C TYR A 487 4.48 6.25 -17.21
N ARG A 488 4.63 5.20 -16.42
CA ARG A 488 5.02 3.90 -16.97
C ARG A 488 3.79 3.08 -17.40
N ASN A 489 2.59 3.44 -16.95
CA ASN A 489 1.36 2.77 -17.38
C ASN A 489 0.82 3.33 -18.70
N PHE A 490 1.11 4.59 -19.07
CA PHE A 490 0.65 5.19 -20.33
C PHE A 490 1.60 6.29 -20.84
N ASP A 491 1.92 6.19 -22.14
CA ASP A 491 2.65 7.08 -23.10
C ASP A 491 3.97 6.46 -23.60
N GLU A 492 4.22 6.21 -24.90
CA GLU A 492 3.57 6.61 -26.18
C GLU A 492 4.02 5.60 -27.30
N PRO A 493 3.44 5.61 -28.53
CA PRO A 493 3.32 4.46 -29.47
C PRO A 493 4.58 3.77 -30.01
#